data_AF-A0A257GV12-F1
#
_entry.id   AF-A0A257GV12-F1
#
_cell.length_a   1.000
_cell.length_b   1.000
_cell.length_c   1.000
_cell.angle_alpha   90.00
_cell.angle_beta   90.00
_cell.angle_gamma   90.00
#
_symmetry.space_group_name_H-M   'P 1'
#
loop_
_entity.id
_entity.type
_entity.pdbx_description
1 polymer ?
#
loop_
_entity_poly.entity_id
_entity_poly.type
_entity_poly.pdbx_seq_one_letter_code
_entity_poly.pdbx_strand_id
1 'polypeptide(L)' 'LDIFAELAERSKRLVWLCPEPPARWGTGDSCMLQYRPHCTHVSHCASAVELERAIDEALAAYG' A
#
# COMPACT_ATOMS: atom_id res chain seq x y z
N LEU A 1 -10.19 1.40 -11.93
CA LEU A 1 -8.88 1.84 -11.40
C LEU A 1 -8.67 3.34 -11.58
N ASP A 2 -9.33 3.95 -12.56
CA ASP A 2 -9.13 5.35 -12.99
C ASP A 2 -9.18 6.38 -11.84
N ILE A 3 -10.19 6.32 -10.97
CA ILE A 3 -10.28 7.23 -9.80
C ILE A 3 -9.10 7.04 -8.84
N PHE A 4 -8.64 5.80 -8.66
CA PHE A 4 -7.51 5.50 -7.80
C PHE A 4 -6.18 5.98 -8.41
N ALA A 5 -6.04 5.82 -9.73
CA ALA A 5 -4.91 6.36 -10.47
C ALA A 5 -4.87 7.89 -10.38
N GLU A 6 -6.00 8.57 -10.56
CA GLU A 6 -6.11 10.03 -10.39
C GLU A 6 -5.73 10.46 -8.97
N LEU A 7 -6.20 9.73 -7.94
CA LEU A 7 -5.83 9.97 -6.55
C LEU A 7 -4.31 9.83 -6.35
N ALA A 8 -3.71 8.78 -6.92
CA ALA A 8 -2.27 8.54 -6.85
C ALA A 8 -1.47 9.66 -7.50
N GLU A 9 -1.87 10.11 -8.70
CA GLU A 9 -1.22 11.21 -9.44
C GLU A 9 -1.28 12.55 -8.69
N ARG A 10 -2.38 12.80 -7.98
CA ARG A 10 -2.56 14.03 -7.19
C ARG A 10 -1.89 13.96 -5.81
N SER A 11 -1.46 12.78 -5.38
CA SER A 11 -0.80 12.56 -4.10
C SER A 11 0.71 12.69 -4.25
N LYS A 12 1.39 13.32 -3.28
CA LYS A 12 2.86 13.32 -3.27
C LYS A 12 3.41 11.89 -3.18
N ARG A 13 2.77 11.06 -2.36
CA ARG A 13 3.06 9.62 -2.17
C ARG A 13 1.77 8.92 -1.78
N LEU A 14 1.59 7.68 -2.26
CA LEU A 14 0.48 6.81 -1.87
C LEU A 14 1.05 5.56 -1.20
N VAL A 15 0.77 5.39 0.09
CA VAL A 15 1.16 4.21 0.87
C VAL A 15 -0.07 3.35 1.11
N TRP A 16 -0.03 2.09 0.68
CA TRP A 16 -1.11 1.13 0.93
C TRP A 16 -0.67 0.10 1.97
N LEU A 17 -1.36 0.08 3.10
CA LEU A 17 -1.17 -0.93 4.16
C LEU A 17 -2.25 -1.99 4.03
N CYS A 18 -1.87 -3.17 3.56
CA CYS A 18 -2.80 -4.26 3.29
C CYS A 18 -2.79 -5.26 4.46
N PRO A 19 -3.95 -5.60 5.06
CA PRO A 19 -4.02 -6.62 6.11
C PRO A 19 -3.92 -8.05 5.56
N GLU A 20 -4.05 -8.23 4.24
CA GLU A 20 -3.91 -9.53 3.61
C GLU A 20 -2.42 -9.83 3.35
N PRO A 21 -1.92 -11.04 3.67
CA PRO A 21 -0.56 -11.43 3.38
C PRO A 21 -0.31 -11.41 1.86
N PRO A 22 0.91 -11.07 1.40
CA PRO A 22 1.18 -10.89 -0.03
C PRO A 22 0.88 -12.12 -0.88
N ALA A 23 0.98 -13.32 -0.31
CA ALA A 23 0.63 -14.58 -0.96
C ALA A 23 -0.86 -14.68 -1.37
N ARG A 24 -1.74 -13.86 -0.77
CA ARG A 24 -3.18 -13.80 -1.12
C ARG A 24 -3.51 -12.70 -2.13
N TRP A 25 -2.58 -11.80 -2.44
CA TRP A 25 -2.85 -10.72 -3.39
C TRP A 25 -3.08 -11.28 -4.80
N GLY A 26 -4.17 -10.86 -5.44
CA GLY A 26 -4.55 -11.38 -6.76
C GLY A 26 -5.24 -12.75 -6.70
N THR A 27 -5.54 -13.25 -5.50
CA THR A 27 -6.37 -14.45 -5.30
C THR A 27 -7.72 -14.05 -4.72
N GLY A 28 -8.77 -14.82 -5.03
CA GLY A 28 -10.13 -14.51 -4.56
C GLY A 28 -10.61 -13.15 -5.05
N ASP A 29 -11.10 -12.32 -4.15
CA ASP A 29 -11.55 -10.95 -4.38
C ASP A 29 -10.45 -9.89 -4.16
N SER A 30 -9.24 -10.32 -3.81
CA SER A 30 -8.11 -9.41 -3.59
C SER A 30 -7.64 -8.80 -4.91
N CYS A 31 -8.02 -7.55 -5.14
CA CYS A 31 -7.59 -6.77 -6.30
C CYS A 31 -6.20 -6.11 -6.10
N MET A 32 -5.47 -6.45 -5.03
CA MET A 32 -4.25 -5.72 -4.64
C MET A 32 -3.19 -5.61 -5.74
N LEU A 33 -3.04 -6.62 -6.60
CA LEU A 33 -2.08 -6.57 -7.72
C LEU A 33 -2.45 -5.51 -8.77
N GLN A 34 -3.73 -5.16 -8.90
CA GLN A 34 -4.19 -4.11 -9.82
C GLN A 34 -3.94 -2.71 -9.25
N TYR A 35 -4.02 -2.55 -7.92
CA TYR A 35 -3.76 -1.28 -7.24
C TYR A 35 -2.27 -1.01 -7.02
N ARG A 36 -1.47 -2.06 -6.80
CA ARG A 36 -0.03 -1.97 -6.49
C ARG A 36 0.78 -1.06 -7.43
N PRO A 37 0.58 -1.07 -8.77
CA PRO A 37 1.34 -0.20 -9.67
C PRO A 37 1.11 1.30 -9.46
N HIS A 38 0.00 1.68 -8.83
CA HIS A 38 -0.34 3.07 -8.54
C HIS A 38 0.16 3.53 -7.16
N CYS A 39 0.64 2.62 -6.32
CA CYS A 39 1.13 2.93 -4.98
C CYS A 39 2.64 3.24 -5.00
N THR A 40 3.06 4.23 -4.23
CA THR A 40 4.49 4.49 -3.96
C THR A 40 5.09 3.37 -3.11
N HIS A 41 4.34 2.89 -2.13
CA HIS A 41 4.74 1.79 -1.27
C HIS A 41 3.53 0.93 -0.90
N VAL A 42 3.72 -0.39 -0.86
CA VAL A 42 2.70 -1.34 -0.40
C VAL A 42 3.34 -2.28 0.60
N SER A 43 2.74 -2.38 1.78
CA SER A 43 3.22 -3.26 2.84
C SER A 43 2.09 -4.11 3.39
N HIS A 44 2.42 -5.33 3.81
CA HIS A 44 1.52 -6.14 4.62
C HIS A 44 1.57 -5.63 6.06
N CYS A 45 0.40 -5.32 6.61
CA CYS A 45 0.23 -4.78 7.95
C CYS A 45 -1.07 -5.32 8.55
N ALA A 46 -0.94 -6.30 9.44
CA ALA A 46 -2.06 -6.96 10.12
C ALA A 46 -2.09 -6.69 11.63
N SER A 47 -1.16 -5.89 12.15
CA SER A 47 -1.05 -5.54 13.58
C SER A 47 -0.57 -4.11 13.81
N ALA A 48 -0.81 -3.57 15.00
CA ALA A 48 -0.36 -2.23 15.37
C ALA A 48 1.17 -2.08 15.33
N VAL A 49 1.90 -3.13 15.71
CA VAL A 49 3.37 -3.15 15.64
C VAL A 49 3.86 -3.06 14.20
N GLU A 50 3.18 -3.73 13.27
CA GLU A 50 3.51 -3.63 11.84
C GLU A 50 3.12 -2.27 11.24
N LEU A 51 2.05 -1.65 11.74
CA LEU A 51 1.65 -0.30 11.36
C LEU A 51 2.72 0.72 11.75
N GLU A 52 3.19 0.66 13.00
CA GLU A 52 4.26 1.53 13.50
C GLU A 52 5.51 1.40 12.62
N ARG A 53 5.95 0.17 12.34
CA ARG A 53 7.10 -0.07 11.45
C ARG A 53 6.88 0.49 10.04
N ALA A 54 5.70 0.29 9.45
CA ALA A 54 5.40 0.75 8.10
C ALA A 54 5.35 2.29 8.00
N ILE A 55 4.89 2.96 9.06
CA ILE A 55 4.93 4.42 9.17
C ILE A 55 6.37 4.91 9.28
N ASP A 56 7.20 4.27 10.11
CA ASP A 56 8.62 4.62 10.26
C ASP A 56 9.38 4.44 8.94
N GLU A 57 9.17 3.34 8.23
CA GLU A 57 9.76 3.08 6.90
C GLU A 57 9.32 4.14 5.88
N ALA A 58 8.03 4.49 5.88
CA ALA A 58 7.52 5.54 5.02
C ALA A 58 8.20 6.89 5.34
N LEU A 59 8.30 7.25 6.63
CA LEU A 59 8.90 8.50 7.11
C LEU A 59 10.41 8.59 6.89
N ALA A 60 11.15 7.49 7.01
CA ALA A 60 12.59 7.44 6.75
C ALA A 60 12.94 7.77 5.29
N ALA A 61 12.05 7.45 4.34
CA ALA A 61 12.20 7.83 2.93
C ALA A 61 11.95 9.34 2.65
N TYR A 62 11.75 10.17 3.68
CA TYR A 62 11.67 11.63 3.60
C TYR A 62 12.94 12.35 4.09
N GLY A 63 13.95 11.62 4.56
CA GLY A 63 15.28 12.16 4.94
C GLY A 63 16.17 12.41 3.74
#